data_AF-A0A4Y9RLE8-F1
#
_entry.id   AF-A0A4Y9RLE8-F1
#
_cell.length_a   1.000
_cell.length_b   1.000
_cell.length_c   1.000
_cell.angle_alpha   90.00
_cell.angle_beta   90.00
_cell.angle_gamma   90.00
#
_symmetry.space_group_name_H-M   'P 1'
#
loop_
_entity.id
_entity.type
_entity.pdbx_description
1 polymer ?
#
loop_
_entity_poly.entity_id
_entity_poly.type
_entity_poly.pdbx_seq_one_letter_code
_entity_poly.pdbx_strand_id
1 'polypeptide(L)' 'MTLARLALLALLPLALAGCLEVEQHPVWRNGEYDGKPDQLPQQRNFHGDRLAWNAAISDRNQRQNEYNRTRD' A
#
# COMPACT_ATOMS: atom_id res chain seq x y z
N MET A 1 -12.33 41.86 7.34
CA MET A 1 -11.34 41.30 6.40
C MET A 1 -11.57 41.95 5.04
N THR A 2 -10.53 42.47 4.39
CA THR A 2 -10.68 43.15 3.09
C THR A 2 -10.91 42.15 1.96
N LEU A 3 -11.64 42.53 0.90
CA LEU A 3 -11.94 41.70 -0.27
C LEU A 3 -10.67 41.08 -0.89
N ALA A 4 -9.57 41.84 -0.91
CA ALA A 4 -8.27 41.35 -1.40
C ALA A 4 -7.70 40.18 -0.57
N ARG A 5 -7.91 40.17 0.75
CA ARG A 5 -7.46 39.07 1.62
C ARG A 5 -8.31 37.82 1.42
N LEU A 6 -9.61 37.99 1.16
CA LEU A 6 -10.51 36.87 0.85
C LEU A 6 -10.17 36.24 -0.51
N ALA A 7 -9.86 37.06 -1.52
CA ALA A 7 -9.41 36.58 -2.83
C ALA A 7 -8.09 35.80 -2.75
N LEU A 8 -7.13 36.27 -1.94
CA LEU A 8 -5.85 35.58 -1.74
C LEU A 8 -6.02 34.22 -1.05
N LEU A 9 -6.91 34.13 -0.06
CA LEU A 9 -7.20 32.87 0.63
C LEU A 9 -7.90 31.85 -0.28
N ALA A 10 -8.73 32.30 -1.21
CA ALA A 10 -9.41 31.44 -2.17
C ALA A 10 -8.48 30.83 -3.23
N LEU A 11 -7.32 31.44 -3.49
CA LEU A 11 -6.34 30.94 -4.46
C LEU A 11 -5.55 29.70 -3.97
N LEU A 12 -5.40 29.55 -2.65
CA LEU A 12 -4.65 28.45 -2.04
C LEU A 12 -5.17 27.05 -2.42
N PRO A 13 -6.47 26.72 -2.25
CA PRO A 13 -6.98 25.40 -2.64
C PRO A 13 -6.93 25.17 -4.15
N LEU A 14 -7.08 26.22 -4.97
CA LEU A 14 -6.99 26.12 -6.43
C LEU A 14 -5.56 25.79 -6.89
N ALA A 15 -4.54 26.31 -6.19
CA ALA A 15 -3.14 25.99 -6.47
C ALA A 15 -2.76 24.56 -6.05
N LEU A 16 -3.41 24.00 -5.02
CA LEU A 16 -3.15 22.63 -4.55
C LEU A 16 -3.86 21.55 -5.39
N ALA A 17 -4.94 21.88 -6.09
CA ALA A 17 -5.73 20.92 -6.87
C ALA A 17 -4.96 20.29 -8.05
N GLY A 18 -4.01 21.01 -8.66
CA GLY A 18 -3.29 20.54 -9.84
C GLY A 18 -2.12 19.58 -9.58
N CYS A 19 -1.74 19.33 -8.32
CA CYS A 19 -0.57 18.50 -8.01
C CYS A 19 -0.83 16.98 -8.03
N LEU A 20 -2.08 16.53 -8.22
CA LEU A 20 -2.47 15.12 -8.15
C LEU A 20 -2.87 14.49 -9.50
N GLU A 21 -2.79 15.23 -10.60
CA GLU A 21 -3.32 14.82 -11.92
C GLU A 21 -2.33 13.97 -12.75
N VAL A 22 -1.17 13.62 -12.21
CA VAL A 22 -0.23 12.70 -12.88
C VAL A 22 -0.75 11.26 -12.81
N GLU A 23 -0.50 10.46 -13.84
CA GLU A 23 -0.75 9.01 -13.79
C GLU A 23 -0.06 8.41 -12.56
N GLN A 24 -0.87 7.95 -11.61
CA GLN A 24 -0.39 7.44 -10.32
C GLN A 24 0.05 5.96 -10.39
N HIS A 25 -0.05 5.33 -11.55
CA HIS A 25 0.35 3.95 -11.78
C HIS A 25 1.60 3.90 -12.65
N PRO A 26 2.53 2.96 -12.39
CA PRO A 26 3.65 2.72 -13.29
C PRO A 26 3.13 2.31 -14.67
N VAL A 27 3.76 2.82 -15.73
CA VAL A 27 3.39 2.48 -17.10
C VAL A 27 3.72 1.02 -17.41
N TRP A 28 2.86 0.36 -18.20
CA TRP A 28 3.12 -1.00 -18.67
C TRP A 28 4.11 -0.98 -19.84
N ARG A 29 5.29 -1.58 -19.65
CA ARG A 29 6.33 -1.69 -20.67
C ARG A 29 6.89 -3.11 -20.67
N ASN A 30 7.21 -3.64 -21.85
CA ASN A 30 7.88 -4.95 -21.99
C ASN A 30 7.16 -6.14 -21.31
N GLY A 31 5.84 -6.07 -21.14
CA GLY A 31 5.07 -7.16 -20.51
C GLY A 31 5.01 -7.10 -18.99
N GLU A 32 5.44 -6.00 -18.37
CA GLU A 32 5.33 -5.78 -16.93
C GLU A 32 5.06 -4.31 -16.59
N TYR A 33 4.65 -4.05 -15.34
CA TYR A 33 4.58 -2.69 -14.81
C TYR A 33 5.99 -2.17 -14.57
N ASP A 34 6.34 -1.01 -15.13
CA ASP A 34 7.65 -0.36 -14.96
C ASP A 34 7.73 0.42 -13.63
N GLY A 35 7.37 -0.28 -12.56
CA GLY A 35 7.43 0.20 -11.20
C GLY A 35 8.63 -0.39 -10.46
N LYS A 36 8.87 0.11 -9.25
CA LYS A 36 9.84 -0.53 -8.35
C LYS A 36 9.34 -1.96 -8.01
N PRO A 37 10.20 -2.99 -8.03
CA PRO A 37 9.82 -4.32 -7.59
C PRO A 37 9.28 -4.32 -6.16
N ASP A 38 8.15 -5.00 -5.99
CA ASP A 38 7.54 -5.22 -4.69
C ASP A 38 8.39 -6.17 -3.85
N GLN A 39 8.47 -5.87 -2.56
CA GLN A 39 9.11 -6.79 -1.62
C GLN A 39 8.16 -7.95 -1.33
N LEU A 40 8.69 -9.17 -1.40
CA LEU A 40 7.95 -10.35 -0.97
C LEU A 40 7.65 -10.26 0.55
N PRO A 41 6.56 -10.86 1.06
CA PRO A 41 6.21 -10.80 2.48
C PRO A 41 7.34 -11.24 3.41
N GLN A 42 8.09 -12.29 3.04
CA GLN A 42 9.26 -12.75 3.80
C GLN A 42 10.40 -11.72 3.85
N GLN A 43 10.58 -10.91 2.81
CA GLN A 43 11.62 -9.88 2.77
C GLN A 43 11.25 -8.71 3.68
N ARG A 44 9.99 -8.29 3.65
CA ARG A 44 9.50 -7.14 4.42
C ARG A 44 9.30 -7.44 5.91
N ASN A 45 8.74 -8.61 6.23
CA ASN A 45 8.25 -8.90 7.59
C ASN A 45 9.12 -9.93 8.33
N PHE A 46 9.93 -10.71 7.61
CA PHE A 46 10.75 -11.79 8.17
C PHE A 46 12.24 -11.63 7.86
N HIS A 47 12.67 -10.41 7.48
CA HIS A 47 14.08 -10.10 7.20
C HIS A 47 14.75 -11.04 6.18
N GLY A 48 13.97 -11.58 5.23
CA GLY A 48 14.44 -12.55 4.25
C GLY A 48 14.41 -14.01 4.71
N ASP A 49 14.03 -14.31 5.96
CA ASP A 49 13.89 -15.68 6.45
C ASP A 49 12.62 -16.34 5.86
N ARG A 50 12.86 -17.23 4.89
CA ARG A 50 11.81 -18.00 4.22
C ARG A 50 11.20 -19.06 5.13
N LEU A 51 11.96 -19.62 6.06
CA LEU A 51 11.46 -20.67 6.95
C LEU A 51 10.52 -20.09 8.00
N ALA A 52 10.89 -18.95 8.59
CA ALA A 52 10.04 -18.24 9.53
C ALA A 52 8.73 -17.79 8.88
N TRP A 53 8.78 -17.28 7.65
CA TRP A 53 7.57 -16.94 6.88
C TRP A 53 6.66 -18.15 6.65
N ASN A 54 7.22 -19.28 6.20
CA ASN A 54 6.44 -20.49 5.96
C ASN A 54 5.81 -21.05 7.24
N ALA A 55 6.54 -21.00 8.36
CA ALA A 55 6.02 -21.40 9.66
C ALA A 55 4.82 -20.53 10.07
N ALA A 56 4.92 -19.22 9.91
CA ALA A 56 3.83 -18.28 10.20
C ALA A 56 2.59 -18.51 9.33
N ILE A 57 2.77 -18.79 8.04
CA ILE A 57 1.65 -19.15 7.14
C ILE A 57 1.00 -20.47 7.57
N SER A 58 1.79 -21.48 7.92
CA SER A 58 1.28 -22.77 8.37
C SER A 58 0.46 -22.64 9.67
N ASP A 59 1.00 -21.95 10.68
CA ASP A 59 0.31 -21.70 11.95
C ASP A 59 -0.99 -20.92 11.74
N ARG A 60 -0.97 -19.88 10.89
CA ARG A 60 -2.19 -19.14 10.53
C ARG A 60 -3.26 -20.06 9.93
N ASN A 61 -2.88 -20.91 8.98
CA ASN A 61 -3.82 -21.82 8.33
C ASN A 61 -4.40 -22.84 9.33
N GLN A 62 -3.59 -23.33 10.27
CA GLN A 62 -4.05 -24.25 11.32
C GLN A 62 -5.07 -23.59 12.25
N ARG A 63 -4.85 -22.33 12.63
CA ARG A 63 -5.78 -21.56 13.48
C ARG A 63 -7.03 -21.10 12.73
N GLN A 64 -6.98 -21.05 11.39
CA GLN A 64 -8.15 -20.78 10.55
C GLN A 64 -9.04 -22.00 10.33
N ASN A 65 -8.54 -23.21 10.58
CA ASN A 65 -9.32 -24.42 10.46
C ASN A 65 -10.35 -24.54 11.60
N GLU A 66 -11.64 -24.43 11.24
CA GLU A 66 -12.75 -24.50 12.18
C GLU A 66 -12.84 -25.85 12.93
N TYR A 67 -12.44 -26.95 12.28
CA TYR A 67 -12.37 -28.26 12.92
C TYR A 67 -11.33 -28.33 14.03
N ASN A 68 -10.26 -27.52 13.94
CA ASN A 68 -9.25 -27.43 15.00
C ASN A 68 -9.65 -26.42 16.08
N ARG A 69 -10.54 -25.48 15.77
CA ARG A 69 -10.94 -24.38 16.66
C ARG A 69 -12.11 -24.75 17.58
N THR A 70 -12.96 -25.65 17.14
CA THR A 70 -14.16 -26.11 17.88
C THR A 70 -13.93 -27.42 18.63
N ARG A 71 -12.72 -27.96 18.56
CA ARG A 71 -12.33 -29.21 19.22
C ARG A 71 -11.75 -28.93 20.60
N ASP A 72 -12.53 -28.21 21.40
CA ASP A 72 -12.28 -27.91 22.81
C ASP A 72 -13.20 -28.76 23.71
#